data_AF-M3DMB1-F1
#
_entry.id   AF-M3DMB1-F1
#
_cell.length_a   1.000
_cell.length_b   1.000
_cell.length_c   1.000
_cell.angle_alpha   90.00
_cell.angle_beta   90.00
_cell.angle_gamma   90.00
#
_symmetry.space_group_name_H-M   'P 1'
#
loop_
_entity.id
_entity.type
_entity.pdbx_description
1 polymer ?
#
loop_
_entity_poly.entity_id
_entity_poly.type
_entity_poly.pdbx_seq_one_letter_code
_entity_poly.pdbx_strand_id
1 'polypeptide(L)'
;MAVLLVGLLLGGGGVGTAWVLTGSGESPGPGSGPAADAQGACAPLAGFAPSKYTAKGDEGKVALYRWNGAVVLSEAAAAADRAYKPLADALRRASHRQQVAFAFDAQVKKDIAQSRKICADL
;
A
#
# COMPACT_ATOMS: atom_id res chain seq x y z
N MET A 1 3.13 -53.66 15.30
CA MET A 1 1.86 -53.42 14.61
C MET A 1 1.94 -52.04 13.97
N ALA A 2 2.03 -52.00 12.64
CA ALA A 2 2.01 -50.78 11.84
C ALA A 2 0.55 -50.49 11.44
N VAL A 3 0.09 -49.25 11.61
CA VAL A 3 -1.19 -48.80 11.03
C VAL A 3 -0.87 -47.81 9.92
N LEU A 4 -1.40 -48.15 8.75
CA LEU A 4 -1.23 -47.48 7.47
C LEU A 4 -2.07 -46.19 7.39
N LEU A 5 -1.50 -45.28 6.60
CA LEU A 5 -1.99 -43.99 6.15
C LEU A 5 -3.40 -44.04 5.52
N VAL A 6 -4.25 -43.10 5.92
CA VAL A 6 -5.37 -42.54 5.14
C VAL A 6 -5.36 -41.05 5.52
N GLY A 7 -5.08 -40.06 4.68
CA GLY A 7 -5.49 -39.86 3.30
C GLY A 7 -6.48 -38.70 3.27
N LEU A 8 -5.99 -37.44 3.33
CA LEU A 8 -6.77 -36.26 2.93
C LEU A 8 -5.85 -35.15 2.40
N LEU A 9 -5.35 -35.38 1.19
CA LEU A 9 -4.86 -34.34 0.30
C LEU A 9 -6.07 -33.73 -0.41
N LEU A 10 -6.52 -32.55 0.02
CA LEU A 10 -7.34 -31.66 -0.80
C LEU A 10 -7.14 -30.20 -0.33
N GLY A 11 -6.37 -29.45 -1.11
CA GLY A 11 -6.42 -27.98 -1.17
C GLY A 11 -5.35 -27.20 -0.40
N GLY A 12 -4.30 -26.77 -1.13
CA GLY A 12 -3.53 -25.56 -0.78
C GLY A 12 -2.42 -25.72 0.26
N GLY A 13 -1.28 -26.29 -0.12
CA GLY A 13 -0.09 -26.35 0.73
C GLY A 13 1.17 -26.41 -0.09
N GLY A 14 1.79 -25.24 -0.32
CA GLY A 14 3.06 -25.09 -1.04
C GLY A 14 3.99 -24.12 -0.31
N VAL A 15 4.63 -24.64 0.73
CA VAL A 15 5.92 -24.27 1.34
C VAL A 15 6.39 -22.80 1.34
N GLY A 16 6.45 -22.26 2.56
CA GLY A 16 7.29 -21.12 2.94
C GLY A 16 7.60 -21.18 4.43
N THR A 17 8.34 -22.21 4.88
CA THR A 17 8.85 -22.26 6.26
C THR A 17 10.08 -21.37 6.39
N ALA A 18 9.99 -20.33 7.22
CA ALA A 18 10.93 -20.03 8.31
C ALA A 18 10.97 -18.51 8.57
N TRP A 19 10.32 -18.07 9.65
CA TRP A 19 10.97 -17.15 10.57
C TRP A 19 10.60 -17.53 12.00
N VAL A 20 11.66 -17.84 12.76
CA VAL A 20 11.67 -18.22 14.17
C VAL A 20 11.84 -16.95 15.00
N LEU A 21 10.90 -16.78 15.95
CA LEU A 21 10.97 -16.14 17.27
C LEU A 21 11.91 -14.94 17.46
N THR A 22 11.33 -13.76 17.72
CA THR A 22 11.37 -13.07 19.04
C THR A 22 10.51 -11.80 18.97
N GLY A 23 9.43 -11.76 19.74
CA GLY A 23 8.60 -10.56 19.92
C GLY A 23 7.16 -10.94 20.25
N SER A 24 6.84 -11.01 21.53
CA SER A 24 5.47 -11.21 22.01
C SER A 24 4.56 -10.08 21.51
N GLY A 25 3.47 -10.43 20.81
CA GLY A 25 2.35 -9.52 20.52
C GLY A 25 1.85 -9.63 19.07
N GLU A 26 0.70 -10.28 18.89
CA GLU A 26 -0.04 -10.50 17.64
C GLU A 26 0.75 -11.08 16.45
N SER A 27 0.45 -12.33 16.07
CA SER A 27 0.60 -12.74 14.67
C SER A 27 -0.23 -11.76 13.83
N PRO A 28 0.39 -10.93 12.97
CA PRO A 28 -0.37 -10.08 12.08
C PRO A 28 -1.21 -11.03 11.25
N GLY A 29 -2.54 -10.90 11.30
CA GLY A 29 -3.41 -11.66 10.41
C GLY A 29 -2.94 -11.48 8.97
N PRO A 30 -3.21 -12.43 8.05
CA PRO A 30 -2.84 -12.28 6.66
C PRO A 30 -3.42 -10.96 6.12
N GLY A 31 -2.59 -9.92 5.99
CA GLY A 31 -3.01 -8.57 5.59
C GLY A 31 -2.62 -7.40 6.49
N SER A 32 -1.86 -7.57 7.59
CA SER A 32 -1.32 -6.43 8.35
C SER A 32 0.21 -6.36 8.34
N GLY A 33 0.74 -5.12 8.40
CA GLY A 33 2.18 -4.84 8.42
C GLY A 33 2.62 -3.84 7.34
N PRO A 34 3.87 -3.38 7.37
CA PRO A 34 4.36 -2.31 6.50
C PRO A 34 4.25 -2.63 5.00
N ALA A 35 4.45 -3.89 4.61
CA ALA A 35 4.27 -4.33 3.23
C ALA A 35 2.81 -4.22 2.78
N ALA A 36 1.86 -4.62 3.63
CA ALA A 36 0.43 -4.53 3.34
C ALA A 36 -0.02 -3.07 3.26
N ASP A 37 0.51 -2.20 4.12
CA ASP A 37 0.26 -0.75 4.04
C ASP A 37 0.82 -0.15 2.75
N ALA A 38 2.05 -0.50 2.35
CA ALA A 38 2.65 -0.03 1.10
C ALA A 38 1.84 -0.49 -0.13
N GLN A 39 1.43 -1.77 -0.17
CA GLN A 39 0.56 -2.29 -1.23
C GLN A 39 -0.82 -1.61 -1.21
N GLY A 40 -1.38 -1.39 -0.02
CA GLY A 40 -2.63 -0.66 0.21
C GLY A 40 -2.55 0.80 -0.24
N ALA A 41 -1.36 1.41 -0.20
CA ALA A 41 -1.13 2.74 -0.77
C ALA A 41 -1.06 2.71 -2.30
N CYS A 42 -0.44 1.67 -2.87
CA CYS A 42 -0.23 1.55 -4.31
C CYS A 42 -1.50 1.21 -5.10
N ALA A 43 -2.36 0.35 -4.55
CA ALA A 43 -3.61 -0.06 -5.20
C ALA A 43 -4.53 1.13 -5.61
N PRO A 44 -4.89 2.08 -4.72
CA PRO A 44 -5.66 3.26 -5.11
C PRO A 44 -4.89 4.21 -6.04
N LEU A 45 -3.56 4.26 -5.94
CA LEU A 45 -2.73 5.15 -6.75
C LEU A 45 -2.63 4.72 -8.21
N ALA A 46 -2.70 3.41 -8.49
CA ALA A 46 -2.64 2.84 -9.83
C ALA A 46 -3.73 3.42 -10.76
N GLY A 47 -4.97 3.49 -10.25
CA GLY A 47 -6.12 4.05 -10.98
C GLY A 47 -6.38 5.54 -10.72
N PHE A 48 -5.56 6.23 -9.92
CA PHE A 48 -5.82 7.61 -9.54
C PHE A 48 -5.68 8.58 -10.72
N ALA A 49 -6.75 9.32 -11.02
CA ALA A 49 -6.71 10.37 -12.03
C ALA A 49 -6.91 11.73 -11.36
N PRO A 50 -5.94 12.66 -11.43
CA PRO A 50 -6.07 13.99 -10.83
C PRO A 50 -7.35 14.76 -11.23
N SER A 51 -7.82 14.59 -12.46
CA SER A 51 -9.07 15.22 -12.94
C SER A 51 -10.31 14.73 -12.21
N LYS A 52 -10.27 13.53 -11.63
CA LYS A 52 -11.39 12.95 -10.85
C LYS A 52 -11.44 13.51 -9.45
N TYR A 53 -10.33 13.96 -8.89
CA TYR A 53 -10.26 14.50 -7.53
C TYR A 53 -11.19 15.71 -7.32
N THR A 54 -11.34 16.56 -8.33
CA THR A 54 -12.20 17.76 -8.28
C THR A 54 -13.58 17.54 -8.91
N ALA A 55 -13.91 16.31 -9.30
CA ALA A 55 -15.24 16.01 -9.82
C ALA A 55 -16.31 16.21 -8.73
N LYS A 56 -17.53 16.57 -9.13
CA LYS A 56 -18.66 16.68 -8.19
C LYS A 56 -19.25 15.30 -7.88
N GLY A 57 -19.92 15.19 -6.75
CA GLY A 57 -20.62 13.97 -6.35
C GLY A 57 -19.68 12.86 -5.88
N ASP A 58 -20.14 11.61 -5.98
CA ASP A 58 -19.45 10.48 -5.36
C ASP A 58 -18.16 10.09 -6.08
N GLU A 59 -18.03 10.38 -7.38
CA GLU A 59 -16.79 10.18 -8.12
C GLU A 59 -15.63 11.00 -7.52
N GLY A 60 -15.88 12.29 -7.24
CA GLY A 60 -14.91 13.16 -6.59
C GLY A 60 -14.54 12.70 -5.19
N LYS A 61 -15.54 12.31 -4.40
CA LYS A 61 -15.31 11.77 -3.05
C LYS A 61 -14.45 10.51 -3.08
N VAL A 62 -14.74 9.58 -3.99
CA VAL A 62 -13.95 8.35 -4.14
C VAL A 62 -12.50 8.67 -4.52
N ALA A 63 -12.28 9.60 -5.46
CA ALA A 63 -10.93 10.01 -5.83
C ALA A 63 -10.18 10.71 -4.67
N LEU A 64 -10.86 11.57 -3.91
CA LEU A 64 -10.34 12.21 -2.71
C LEU A 64 -9.91 11.17 -1.65
N TYR A 65 -10.77 10.22 -1.31
CA TYR A 65 -10.45 9.21 -0.29
C TYR A 65 -9.36 8.26 -0.75
N ARG A 66 -9.34 7.88 -2.03
CA ARG A 66 -8.25 7.06 -2.59
C ARG A 66 -6.90 7.77 -2.55
N TRP A 67 -6.87 9.07 -2.88
CA TRP A 67 -5.67 9.89 -2.77
C TRP A 67 -5.17 9.95 -1.33
N ASN A 68 -6.04 10.33 -0.39
CA ASN A 68 -5.66 10.48 1.02
C ASN A 68 -5.27 9.14 1.65
N GLY A 69 -5.97 8.05 1.31
CA GLY A 69 -5.64 6.71 1.75
C GLY A 69 -4.26 6.28 1.27
N ALA A 70 -3.91 6.57 0.01
CA ALA A 70 -2.56 6.30 -0.50
C ALA A 70 -1.47 7.00 0.32
N VAL A 71 -1.66 8.30 0.60
CA VAL A 71 -0.71 9.07 1.40
C VAL A 71 -0.57 8.47 2.80
N VAL A 72 -1.68 8.27 3.52
CA VAL A 72 -1.67 7.79 4.91
C VAL A 72 -1.04 6.40 5.04
N LEU A 73 -1.42 5.46 4.16
CA LEU A 73 -0.88 4.10 4.20
C LEU A 73 0.62 4.07 3.85
N SER A 74 1.08 4.92 2.91
CA SER A 74 2.52 5.00 2.63
C SER A 74 3.34 5.49 3.83
N GLU A 75 2.81 6.46 4.58
CA GLU A 75 3.43 6.97 5.81
C GLU A 75 3.43 5.92 6.92
N ALA A 76 2.33 5.16 7.06
CA ALA A 76 2.25 4.04 8.01
C ALA A 76 3.31 2.97 7.69
N ALA A 77 3.43 2.59 6.41
CA ALA A 77 4.46 1.65 5.95
C ALA A 77 5.87 2.15 6.28
N ALA A 78 6.17 3.42 6.00
CA ALA A 78 7.49 4.02 6.25
C ALA A 78 7.81 4.21 7.74
N ALA A 79 6.79 4.42 8.58
CA ALA A 79 6.95 4.51 10.03
C ALA A 79 7.29 3.14 10.64
N ALA A 80 6.71 2.06 10.12
CA ALA A 80 6.96 0.70 10.56
C ALA A 80 8.24 0.08 9.94
N ASP A 81 8.57 0.43 8.69
CA ASP A 81 9.79 -0.02 8.01
C ASP A 81 10.37 1.05 7.07
N ARG A 82 11.62 1.42 7.32
CA ARG A 82 12.33 2.48 6.57
C ARG A 82 12.51 2.14 5.09
N ALA A 83 12.42 0.88 4.69
CA ALA A 83 12.49 0.50 3.28
C ALA A 83 11.41 1.19 2.43
N TYR A 84 10.25 1.51 3.01
CA TYR A 84 9.14 2.19 2.31
C TYR A 84 9.21 3.71 2.35
N LYS A 85 10.25 4.28 2.99
CA LYS A 85 10.45 5.74 3.05
C LYS A 85 10.45 6.44 1.67
N PRO A 86 11.02 5.88 0.59
CA PRO A 86 10.96 6.51 -0.72
C PRO A 86 9.54 6.72 -1.24
N LEU A 87 8.62 5.76 -1.01
CA LEU A 87 7.22 5.87 -1.39
C LEU A 87 6.52 6.99 -0.59
N ALA A 88 6.67 6.95 0.74
CA ALA A 88 6.09 7.96 1.63
C ALA A 88 6.58 9.37 1.29
N ASP A 89 7.90 9.55 1.10
CA ASP A 89 8.45 10.86 0.78
C ASP A 89 7.94 11.41 -0.56
N ALA A 90 7.74 10.56 -1.57
CA ALA A 90 7.19 10.97 -2.86
C ALA A 90 5.71 11.40 -2.74
N LEU A 91 4.88 10.60 -2.07
CA LEU A 91 3.46 10.91 -1.84
C LEU A 91 3.27 12.12 -0.91
N ARG A 92 4.10 12.27 0.12
CA ARG A 92 4.11 13.43 1.02
C ARG A 92 4.40 14.72 0.29
N ARG A 93 5.43 14.75 -0.57
CA ARG A 93 5.76 15.93 -1.39
C ARG A 93 4.59 16.29 -2.31
N ALA A 94 4.03 15.30 -2.98
CA ALA A 94 2.88 15.48 -3.86
C ALA A 94 1.66 16.04 -3.09
N SER A 95 1.32 15.46 -1.94
CA SER A 95 0.19 15.87 -1.09
C SER A 95 0.39 17.26 -0.53
N HIS A 96 1.56 17.56 0.04
CA HIS A 96 1.86 18.88 0.58
C HIS A 96 1.73 19.96 -0.50
N ARG A 97 2.33 19.74 -1.68
CA ARG A 97 2.22 20.71 -2.78
C ARG A 97 0.79 20.82 -3.30
N GLN A 98 0.04 19.73 -3.42
CA GLN A 98 -1.37 19.76 -3.82
C GLN A 98 -2.21 20.58 -2.84
N GLN A 99 -1.96 20.47 -1.53
CA GLN A 99 -2.66 21.23 -0.50
C GLN A 99 -2.30 22.72 -0.54
N VAL A 100 -1.03 23.07 -0.78
CA VAL A 100 -0.57 24.46 -0.87
C VAL A 100 -1.07 25.13 -2.17
N ALA A 101 -0.97 24.44 -3.29
CA ALA A 101 -1.32 24.97 -4.62
C ALA A 101 -2.81 24.77 -4.97
N PHE A 102 -3.55 23.99 -4.18
CA PHE A 102 -4.91 23.54 -4.48
C PHE A 102 -5.06 22.91 -5.88
N ALA A 103 -3.98 22.32 -6.40
CA ALA A 103 -3.93 21.81 -7.77
C ALA A 103 -2.97 20.62 -7.90
N PHE A 104 -3.30 19.71 -8.81
CA PHE A 104 -2.38 18.67 -9.29
C PHE A 104 -1.56 19.22 -10.47
N ASP A 105 -0.66 20.15 -10.17
CA ASP A 105 0.21 20.76 -11.15
C ASP A 105 1.27 19.79 -11.72
N ALA A 106 2.14 20.28 -12.60
CA ALA A 106 3.15 19.44 -13.27
C ALA A 106 4.08 18.71 -12.28
N GLN A 107 4.42 19.33 -11.14
CA GLN A 107 5.29 18.70 -10.16
C GLN A 107 4.52 17.67 -9.35
N VAL A 108 3.28 17.96 -8.92
CA VAL A 108 2.45 16.95 -8.23
C VAL A 108 2.27 15.72 -9.13
N LYS A 109 2.01 15.92 -10.42
CA LYS A 109 1.92 14.83 -11.41
C LYS A 109 3.24 14.05 -11.55
N LYS A 110 4.38 14.73 -11.53
CA LYS A 110 5.71 14.09 -11.55
C LYS A 110 5.94 13.22 -10.31
N ASP A 111 5.61 13.73 -9.12
CA ASP A 111 5.77 12.99 -7.86
C ASP A 111 4.79 11.80 -7.78
N ILE A 112 3.57 11.93 -8.32
CA ILE A 112 2.63 10.79 -8.49
C ILE A 112 3.22 9.74 -9.43
N ALA A 113 3.79 10.15 -10.57
CA ALA A 113 4.41 9.22 -11.51
C ALA A 113 5.63 8.52 -10.90
N GLN A 114 6.44 9.22 -10.10
CA GLN A 114 7.52 8.61 -9.33
C GLN A 114 6.98 7.59 -8.32
N SER A 115 5.94 7.95 -7.58
CA SER A 115 5.30 7.05 -6.60
C SER A 115 4.79 5.77 -7.26
N ARG A 116 4.22 5.86 -8.47
CA ARG A 116 3.81 4.69 -9.27
C ARG A 116 4.96 3.80 -9.71
N LYS A 117 6.12 4.38 -10.05
CA LYS A 117 7.31 3.60 -10.37
C LYS A 117 7.79 2.82 -9.16
N ILE A 118 7.88 3.49 -8.00
CA ILE A 118 8.22 2.81 -6.74
C ILE A 118 7.23 1.67 -6.47
N CYS A 119 5.93 1.91 -6.61
CA CYS A 119 4.91 0.88 -6.47
C CYS A 119 5.05 -0.31 -7.43
N ALA A 120 5.65 -0.13 -8.61
CA ALA A 120 5.88 -1.22 -9.55
C ALA A 120 7.10 -2.08 -9.17
N ASP A 121 7.97 -1.55 -8.30
CA ASP A 121 9.18 -2.21 -7.80
C ASP A 121 9.00 -2.81 -6.39
N LEU A 122 7.79 -2.73 -5.82
CA LEU A 122 7.43 -3.30 -4.50
C LEU A 122 7.07 -4.79 -4.56
#